data_AF-A0A9P6M802-F1
#
_entry.id   AF-A0A9P6M802-F1
#
_cell.length_a   1.000
_cell.length_b   1.000
_cell.length_c   1.000
_cell.angle_alpha   90.00
_cell.angle_beta   90.00
_cell.angle_gamma   90.00
#
_symmetry.space_group_name_H-M   'P 1'
#
loop_
_entity.id
_entity.type
_entity.pdbx_description
1 polymer ?
#
loop_
_entity_poly.entity_id
_entity_poly.type
_entity_poly.pdbx_seq_one_letter_code
_entity_poly.pdbx_strand_id
1 'polypeptide(L)'
;MQVQSILSSPLRRTLRIITILLIFFFILSSVSRYHGSFEFSIDDDGQVQSVRNDHVQLDVHHTHHVATFDPNDIKPWTQWDTEALRTVEGQEVVQYLTASSFKQLTPENNDPHLLKDDFFAVLTKRLRVYRALWHSLKGYYDQLATEGRQDHLYDEPPTEIAPAVELLQKLEQTTFPWIWKHHKTSFDFYSEYKNGGRGIVMCVGNGHTKYARTAVKTLREVVKSKLPIEIYYIGEFDLSSDNRAWFEQFEDVKTIDIRTVIDDSMLKLEGWA
;
A
#
# COMPACT_ATOMS: atom_id res chain seq x y z
N MET A 1 40.55 60.39 -14.90
CA MET A 1 41.43 59.55 -14.05
C MET A 1 40.99 58.10 -14.24
N GLN A 2 41.64 57.41 -15.17
CA GLN A 2 41.37 56.01 -15.51
C GLN A 2 42.09 55.10 -14.51
N VAL A 3 41.38 54.19 -13.85
CA VAL A 3 42.00 53.07 -13.14
C VAL A 3 41.75 51.81 -13.98
N GLN A 4 42.75 51.44 -14.77
CA GLN A 4 42.79 50.20 -15.52
C GLN A 4 42.94 49.01 -14.56
N SER A 5 41.89 48.21 -14.44
CA SER A 5 41.90 46.75 -14.63
C SER A 5 43.29 46.05 -14.57
N ILE A 6 43.79 45.80 -13.36
CA ILE A 6 44.96 44.96 -13.11
C ILE A 6 44.46 43.54 -12.83
N LEU A 7 44.32 42.72 -13.88
CA LEU A 7 44.21 41.25 -13.79
C LEU A 7 44.29 40.70 -15.22
N SER A 8 45.39 40.01 -15.53
CA SER A 8 45.72 39.48 -16.87
C SER A 8 44.68 38.47 -17.37
N SER A 9 44.46 38.42 -18.69
CA SER A 9 43.43 37.60 -19.33
C SER A 9 43.45 36.08 -19.02
N PRO A 10 44.61 35.40 -18.82
CA PRO A 10 44.59 33.99 -18.40
C PRO A 10 44.06 33.83 -16.98
N LEU A 11 44.35 34.77 -16.07
CA LEU A 11 43.89 34.69 -14.68
C LEU A 11 42.36 34.78 -14.57
N ARG A 12 41.71 35.61 -15.39
CA ARG A 12 40.22 35.70 -15.43
C ARG A 12 39.58 34.42 -15.95
N ARG A 13 40.24 33.74 -16.89
CA ARG A 13 39.74 32.47 -17.46
C ARG A 13 39.86 31.35 -16.42
N THR A 14 40.99 31.30 -15.70
CA THR A 14 41.20 30.37 -14.59
C THR A 14 40.23 30.64 -13.43
N LEU A 15 40.01 31.91 -13.06
CA LEU A 15 39.05 32.27 -12.01
C LEU A 15 37.62 31.84 -12.40
N ARG A 16 37.20 32.05 -13.66
CA ARG A 16 35.88 31.62 -14.15
C ARG A 16 35.72 30.10 -14.12
N ILE A 17 36.75 29.34 -14.50
CA ILE A 17 36.71 27.86 -14.45
C ILE A 17 36.62 27.38 -12.99
N ILE A 18 37.37 27.99 -12.07
CA ILE A 18 37.30 27.68 -10.64
C ILE A 18 35.91 28.03 -10.08
N THR A 19 35.33 29.18 -10.45
CA THR A 19 33.98 29.54 -10.01
C THR A 19 32.92 28.58 -10.55
N ILE A 20 33.02 28.15 -11.81
CA ILE A 20 32.09 27.16 -12.40
C ILE A 20 32.25 25.80 -11.71
N LEU A 21 33.49 25.36 -11.43
CA LEU A 21 33.74 24.13 -10.69
C LEU A 21 33.25 24.23 -9.24
N LEU A 22 33.40 25.37 -8.57
CA LEU A 22 32.87 25.59 -7.22
C LEU A 22 31.35 25.61 -7.21
N ILE A 23 30.69 26.19 -8.23
CA ILE A 23 29.24 26.14 -8.38
C ILE A 23 28.79 24.71 -8.69
N PHE A 24 29.50 24.00 -9.57
CA PHE A 24 29.21 22.60 -9.89
C PHE A 24 29.38 21.69 -8.67
N PHE A 25 30.45 21.86 -7.88
CA PHE A 25 30.66 21.13 -6.63
C PHE A 25 29.71 21.58 -5.52
N PHE A 26 29.30 22.85 -5.47
CA PHE A 26 28.28 23.32 -4.54
C PHE A 26 26.91 22.70 -4.88
N ILE A 27 26.53 22.68 -6.16
CA ILE A 27 25.31 22.01 -6.64
C ILE A 27 25.42 20.50 -6.41
N LEU A 28 26.57 19.86 -6.70
CA LEU A 28 26.78 18.44 -6.44
C LEU A 28 26.79 18.13 -4.93
N SER A 29 27.27 19.04 -4.08
CA SER A 29 27.20 18.92 -2.61
C SER A 29 25.80 19.20 -2.04
N SER A 30 25.00 20.05 -2.71
CA SER A 30 23.60 20.30 -2.39
C SER A 30 22.69 19.16 -2.89
N VAL A 31 23.08 18.45 -3.95
CA VAL A 31 22.44 17.21 -4.41
C VAL A 31 22.92 15.99 -3.59
N SER A 32 24.16 16.00 -3.10
CA SER A 32 24.75 14.91 -2.30
C SER A 32 24.56 15.04 -0.79
N ARG A 33 23.94 16.12 -0.30
CA ARG A 33 23.39 16.21 1.08
C ARG A 33 21.91 15.87 1.17
N TYR A 34 21.37 15.19 0.17
CA TYR A 34 20.22 14.33 0.35
C TYR A 34 20.69 12.98 0.89
N HIS A 35 21.06 12.98 2.17
CA HIS A 35 20.82 11.85 3.04
C HIS A 35 19.81 12.39 4.05
N GLY A 36 18.55 12.04 3.85
CA GLY A 36 17.54 12.18 4.88
C GLY A 36 17.95 11.28 6.04
N SER A 37 18.77 11.82 6.94
CA SER A 37 18.87 11.31 8.29
C SER A 37 17.51 11.53 8.94
N PHE A 38 16.66 10.50 8.94
CA PHE A 38 15.57 10.41 9.90
C PHE A 38 16.21 10.15 11.27
N GLU A 39 16.51 11.23 11.98
CA GLU A 39 16.67 11.19 13.42
C GLU A 39 15.32 10.80 14.04
N PHE A 40 15.31 9.71 14.79
CA PHE A 40 14.23 9.45 15.74
C PHE A 40 14.56 10.26 17.01
N SER A 41 13.78 11.30 17.30
CA SER A 41 13.51 11.67 18.68
C SER A 41 12.01 11.53 18.90
N ILE A 42 11.62 10.62 19.79
CA ILE A 42 10.28 10.58 20.36
C ILE A 42 10.21 11.80 21.28
N ASP A 43 9.29 12.72 21.00
CA ASP A 43 9.02 13.82 21.92
C ASP A 43 8.19 13.31 23.11
N ASP A 44 8.20 14.07 24.21
CA ASP A 44 7.57 13.70 25.49
C ASP A 44 6.03 13.51 25.39
N ASP A 45 5.44 13.74 24.22
CA ASP A 45 4.00 13.63 23.94
C ASP A 45 3.63 12.51 22.94
N GLY A 46 4.60 11.71 22.47
CA GLY A 46 4.35 10.51 21.65
C GLY A 46 3.76 10.76 20.25
N GLN A 47 3.96 11.96 19.67
CA GLN A 47 3.43 12.31 18.36
C GLN A 47 4.49 12.24 17.25
N VAL A 48 4.19 11.52 16.16
CA VAL A 48 5.00 11.58 14.93
C VAL A 48 4.50 12.76 14.09
N GLN A 49 5.07 13.95 14.30
CA GLN A 49 4.83 15.10 13.42
C GLN A 49 5.83 15.13 12.26
N SER A 50 5.33 15.36 11.04
CA SER A 50 6.16 15.92 9.97
C SER A 50 6.45 17.37 10.32
N VAL A 51 7.72 17.74 10.43
CA VAL A 51 8.15 19.12 10.73
C VAL A 51 7.46 20.09 9.78
N ARG A 52 6.70 21.04 10.33
CA ARG A 52 6.15 22.16 9.59
C ARG A 52 7.32 23.05 9.18
N ASN A 53 7.60 23.10 7.88
CA ASN A 53 8.60 24.00 7.34
C ASN A 53 7.91 25.34 7.05
N ASP A 54 8.11 26.33 7.92
CA ASP A 54 7.45 27.66 7.86
C ASP A 54 7.84 28.50 6.62
N HIS A 55 8.69 27.95 5.75
CA HIS A 55 9.16 28.60 4.52
C HIS A 55 8.68 27.93 3.22
N VAL A 56 7.81 26.92 3.28
CA VAL A 56 7.30 26.25 2.08
C VAL A 56 5.84 26.62 1.86
N GLN A 57 5.62 27.47 0.87
CA GLN A 57 4.30 27.75 0.30
C GLN A 57 3.65 26.42 -0.10
N LEU A 58 2.47 26.12 0.48
CA LEU A 58 1.65 24.92 0.30
C LEU A 58 1.83 24.25 -1.07
N ASP A 59 2.78 23.32 -1.17
CA ASP A 59 2.92 22.46 -2.34
C ASP A 59 2.12 21.19 -2.09
N VAL A 60 0.94 21.15 -2.71
CA VAL A 60 -0.04 20.07 -2.62
C VAL A 60 0.49 18.76 -3.20
N HIS A 61 1.66 18.78 -3.86
CA HIS A 61 2.27 17.63 -4.52
C HIS A 61 3.05 16.70 -3.59
N HIS A 62 3.29 17.05 -2.32
CA HIS A 62 4.04 16.20 -1.38
C HIS A 62 3.20 15.54 -0.27
N THR A 63 1.90 15.78 -0.19
CA THR A 63 1.09 15.33 0.96
C THR A 63 0.33 14.02 0.76
N HIS A 64 0.49 13.33 -0.37
CA HIS A 64 -0.26 12.09 -0.64
C HIS A 64 0.65 11.02 -1.27
N HIS A 65 1.64 10.55 -0.52
CA HIS A 65 2.40 9.33 -0.83
C HIS A 65 1.54 8.07 -0.63
N VAL A 66 0.42 7.98 -1.36
CA VAL A 66 -0.41 6.78 -1.43
C VAL A 66 -0.10 5.98 -2.72
N ALA A 67 0.51 6.60 -3.75
CA ALA A 67 0.58 6.00 -5.09
C ALA A 67 1.95 5.98 -5.80
N THR A 68 3.01 6.60 -5.27
CA THR A 68 4.35 6.51 -5.88
C THR A 68 5.30 5.73 -4.98
N PHE A 69 5.76 4.58 -5.48
CA PHE A 69 6.62 3.64 -4.78
C PHE A 69 8.09 3.85 -5.20
N ASP A 70 8.93 4.34 -4.29
CA ASP A 70 10.37 4.07 -4.32
C ASP A 70 10.67 2.92 -3.33
N PRO A 71 11.30 1.82 -3.75
CA PRO A 71 11.78 0.77 -2.86
C PRO A 71 12.62 1.28 -1.68
N ASN A 72 13.30 2.42 -1.83
CA ASN A 72 14.11 3.04 -0.80
C ASN A 72 13.28 3.82 0.24
N ASP A 73 12.00 4.09 -0.02
CA ASP A 73 11.12 4.83 0.89
C ASP A 73 10.62 4.00 2.09
N ILE A 74 10.75 2.67 2.03
CA ILE A 74 10.32 1.78 3.10
C ILE A 74 11.57 1.27 3.84
N LYS A 75 11.76 1.77 5.07
CA LYS A 75 12.80 1.26 5.96
C LYS A 75 12.61 -0.26 6.15
N PRO A 76 13.65 -1.08 5.94
CA PRO A 76 13.56 -2.51 6.19
C PRO A 76 13.28 -2.77 7.67
N TRP A 77 12.42 -3.74 7.95
CA TRP A 77 12.13 -4.18 9.30
C TRP A 77 13.33 -4.97 9.86
N THR A 78 13.77 -4.62 11.07
CA THR A 78 14.96 -5.19 11.70
C THR A 78 14.60 -6.01 12.96
N GLN A 79 15.59 -6.76 13.46
CA GLN A 79 15.46 -7.44 14.75
C GLN A 79 15.25 -6.44 15.91
N TRP A 80 15.87 -5.25 15.84
CA TRP A 80 15.67 -4.20 16.83
C TRP A 80 14.24 -3.67 16.83
N ASP A 81 13.63 -3.50 15.65
CA ASP A 81 12.23 -3.10 15.56
C ASP A 81 11.31 -4.17 16.17
N THR A 82 11.65 -5.46 16.02
CA THR A 82 10.93 -6.58 16.66
C THR A 82 11.07 -6.58 18.18
N GLU A 83 12.28 -6.31 18.69
CA GLU A 83 12.53 -6.23 20.13
C GLU A 83 11.84 -5.01 20.75
N ALA A 84 11.82 -3.89 20.04
CA ALA A 84 11.11 -2.68 20.47
C ALA A 84 9.62 -2.95 20.72
N LEU A 85 8.99 -3.88 20.00
CA LEU A 85 7.59 -4.26 20.26
C LEU A 85 7.35 -4.80 21.68
N ARG A 86 8.38 -5.30 22.39
CA ARG A 86 8.25 -5.78 23.77
C ARG A 86 8.27 -4.65 24.81
N THR A 87 8.64 -3.44 24.40
CA THR A 87 8.67 -2.25 25.26
C THR A 87 7.28 -1.63 25.41
N VAL A 88 7.12 -0.74 26.39
CA VAL A 88 5.86 -0.01 26.62
C VAL A 88 5.55 0.87 25.42
N GLU A 89 6.55 1.60 24.93
CA GLU A 89 6.48 2.48 23.78
C GLU A 89 6.14 1.70 22.51
N GLY A 90 6.70 0.50 22.36
CA GLY A 90 6.36 -0.42 21.27
C GLY A 90 4.89 -0.84 21.30
N GLN A 91 4.35 -1.15 22.47
CA GLN A 91 2.94 -1.52 22.62
C GLN A 91 1.99 -0.36 22.34
N GLU A 92 2.37 0.88 22.67
CA GLU A 92 1.62 2.08 22.28
C GLU A 92 1.55 2.23 20.75
N VAL A 93 2.67 1.99 20.05
CA VAL A 93 2.71 1.99 18.58
C VAL A 93 1.82 0.89 18.01
N VAL A 94 1.87 -0.33 18.58
CA VAL A 94 0.96 -1.43 18.18
C VAL A 94 -0.49 -0.97 18.34
N GLN A 95 -0.86 -0.43 19.50
CA GLN A 95 -2.23 0.02 19.77
C GLN A 95 -2.67 1.12 18.80
N TYR A 96 -1.82 2.11 18.53
CA TYR A 96 -2.08 3.18 17.55
C TYR A 96 -2.32 2.61 16.15
N LEU A 97 -1.44 1.71 15.71
CA LEU A 97 -1.52 1.10 14.38
C LEU A 97 -2.66 0.10 14.25
N THR A 98 -3.15 -0.51 15.32
CA THR A 98 -4.24 -1.51 15.25
C THR A 98 -5.58 -0.96 15.76
N ALA A 99 -5.64 0.31 16.15
CA ALA A 99 -6.89 0.93 16.64
C ALA A 99 -7.99 0.92 15.57
N SER A 100 -9.26 0.96 15.99
CA SER A 100 -10.36 1.17 15.04
C SER A 100 -10.18 2.48 14.28
N SER A 101 -10.46 2.43 12.98
CA SER A 101 -10.50 3.59 12.08
C SER A 101 -11.74 4.47 12.26
N PHE A 102 -12.76 3.95 12.93
CA PHE A 102 -14.03 4.63 13.17
C PHE A 102 -14.00 5.37 14.50
N LYS A 103 -14.70 6.51 14.54
CA LYS A 103 -14.95 7.27 15.78
C LYS A 103 -15.86 6.45 16.68
N GLN A 104 -15.67 6.58 17.99
CA GLN A 104 -16.59 6.00 18.95
C GLN A 104 -17.95 6.72 18.84
N LEU A 105 -19.03 5.95 18.97
CA LEU A 105 -20.37 6.50 19.04
C LEU A 105 -20.51 7.36 20.30
N THR A 106 -20.94 8.60 20.14
CA THR A 106 -21.27 9.50 21.25
C THR A 106 -22.70 10.02 21.06
N PRO A 107 -23.35 10.57 22.11
CA PRO A 107 -24.68 11.17 21.95
C PRO A 107 -24.77 12.21 20.82
N GLU A 108 -23.65 12.87 20.51
CA GLU A 108 -23.51 13.88 19.46
C GLU A 108 -23.18 13.29 18.07
N ASN A 109 -22.67 12.06 18.00
CA ASN A 109 -22.35 11.35 16.77
C ASN A 109 -22.92 9.91 16.80
N ASN A 110 -24.09 9.75 16.18
CA ASN A 110 -24.80 8.47 16.09
C ASN A 110 -24.48 7.69 14.81
N ASP A 111 -23.55 8.16 13.96
CA ASP A 111 -23.14 7.43 12.76
C ASP A 111 -21.99 6.45 13.09
N PRO A 112 -22.22 5.12 13.04
CA PRO A 112 -21.20 4.13 13.32
C PRO A 112 -20.10 4.05 12.26
N HIS A 113 -20.30 4.70 11.11
CA HIS A 113 -19.37 4.66 9.98
C HIS A 113 -18.50 5.93 9.89
N LEU A 114 -18.56 6.83 10.88
CA LEU A 114 -17.77 8.05 10.86
C LEU A 114 -16.28 7.75 11.09
N LEU A 115 -15.44 8.04 10.10
CA LEU A 115 -14.00 7.86 10.19
C LEU A 115 -13.34 8.91 11.10
N LYS A 116 -12.21 8.55 11.72
CA LYS A 116 -11.33 9.49 12.43
C LYS A 116 -10.68 10.48 11.46
N ASP A 117 -10.37 11.67 11.95
CA ASP A 117 -9.83 12.76 11.11
C ASP A 117 -8.43 12.43 10.56
N ASP A 118 -7.67 11.62 11.28
CA ASP A 118 -6.33 11.14 10.91
C ASP A 118 -6.34 9.81 10.13
N PHE A 119 -7.52 9.30 9.74
CA PHE A 119 -7.68 7.97 9.15
C PHE A 119 -6.70 7.66 8.02
N PHE A 120 -6.59 8.53 7.02
CA PHE A 120 -5.71 8.28 5.87
C PHE A 120 -4.22 8.31 6.23
N ALA A 121 -3.84 9.17 7.19
CA ALA A 121 -2.47 9.21 7.69
C ALA A 121 -2.12 7.92 8.44
N VAL A 122 -3.03 7.47 9.32
CA VAL A 122 -2.89 6.21 10.05
C VAL A 122 -2.86 5.02 9.09
N LEU A 123 -3.77 4.96 8.12
CA LEU A 123 -3.83 3.89 7.11
C LEU A 123 -2.53 3.81 6.31
N THR A 124 -1.97 4.96 5.91
CA THR A 124 -0.69 5.01 5.21
C THR A 124 0.44 4.43 6.07
N LYS A 125 0.51 4.79 7.36
CA LYS A 125 1.49 4.23 8.30
C LYS A 125 1.30 2.72 8.47
N ARG A 126 0.07 2.24 8.64
CA ARG A 126 -0.27 0.81 8.72
C ARG A 126 0.24 0.04 7.52
N LEU A 127 -0.07 0.51 6.31
CA LEU A 127 0.31 -0.18 5.07
C LEU A 127 1.83 -0.26 4.89
N ARG A 128 2.56 0.79 5.29
CA ARG A 128 4.04 0.79 5.25
C ARG A 128 4.64 -0.20 6.25
N VAL A 129 4.16 -0.19 7.49
CA VAL A 129 4.63 -1.12 8.54
C VAL A 129 4.27 -2.55 8.18
N TYR A 130 3.04 -2.80 7.76
CA TYR A 130 2.58 -4.09 7.24
C TYR A 130 3.50 -4.61 6.15
N ARG A 131 3.82 -3.78 5.16
CA ARG A 131 4.70 -4.18 4.06
C ARG A 131 6.12 -4.48 4.51
N ALA A 132 6.70 -3.66 5.38
CA ALA A 132 8.05 -3.89 5.92
C ALA A 132 8.12 -5.22 6.69
N LEU A 133 7.14 -5.47 7.57
CA LEU A 133 6.96 -6.73 8.29
C LEU A 133 6.82 -7.91 7.34
N TRP A 134 5.90 -7.82 6.38
CA TRP A 134 5.63 -8.86 5.40
C TRP A 134 6.90 -9.27 4.65
N HIS A 135 7.68 -8.30 4.17
CA HIS A 135 8.95 -8.58 3.49
C HIS A 135 9.98 -9.25 4.41
N SER A 136 10.08 -8.83 5.67
CA SER A 136 11.03 -9.43 6.63
C SER A 136 10.65 -10.86 7.02
N LEU A 137 9.35 -11.15 7.13
CA LEU A 137 8.82 -12.45 7.54
C LEU A 137 8.70 -13.44 6.37
N LYS A 138 8.73 -12.95 5.13
CA LYS A 138 8.62 -13.79 3.92
C LYS A 138 9.66 -14.91 3.88
N GLY A 139 10.89 -14.65 4.31
CA GLY A 139 11.94 -15.68 4.33
C GLY A 139 11.59 -16.86 5.24
N TYR A 140 11.02 -16.59 6.41
CA TYR A 140 10.54 -17.62 7.34
C TYR A 140 9.38 -18.40 6.74
N TYR A 141 8.42 -17.71 6.12
CA TYR A 141 7.31 -18.36 5.41
C TYR A 141 7.82 -19.29 4.31
N ASP A 142 8.71 -18.82 3.43
CA ASP A 142 9.21 -19.60 2.29
C ASP A 142 9.95 -20.87 2.75
N GLN A 143 10.70 -20.78 3.85
CA GLN A 143 11.37 -21.93 4.45
C GLN A 143 10.33 -22.95 4.97
N LEU A 144 9.36 -22.50 5.76
CA LEU A 144 8.31 -23.37 6.30
C LEU A 144 7.43 -23.98 5.19
N ALA A 145 7.15 -23.24 4.13
CA ALA A 145 6.38 -23.71 2.98
C ALA A 145 7.11 -24.85 2.24
N THR A 146 8.44 -24.83 2.19
CA THR A 146 9.24 -25.92 1.61
C THR A 146 9.08 -27.23 2.39
N GLU A 147 8.80 -27.13 3.70
CA GLU A 147 8.53 -28.26 4.60
C GLU A 147 7.05 -28.64 4.68
N GLY A 148 6.16 -27.91 3.99
CA GLY A 148 4.70 -28.07 4.10
C GLY A 148 4.14 -27.65 5.47
N ARG A 149 4.83 -26.74 6.16
CA ARG A 149 4.54 -26.28 7.52
C ARG A 149 4.29 -24.77 7.59
N GLN A 150 3.91 -24.14 6.48
CA GLN A 150 3.75 -22.69 6.38
C GLN A 150 2.81 -22.10 7.45
N ASP A 151 1.77 -22.85 7.83
CA ASP A 151 0.82 -22.52 8.89
C ASP A 151 1.47 -22.26 10.25
N HIS A 152 2.61 -22.90 10.55
CA HIS A 152 3.32 -22.72 11.81
C HIS A 152 3.82 -21.29 12.00
N LEU A 153 3.99 -20.51 10.91
CA LEU A 153 4.39 -19.11 11.04
C LEU A 153 3.40 -18.33 11.90
N TYR A 154 2.10 -18.62 11.78
CA TYR A 154 1.04 -17.90 12.50
C TYR A 154 0.61 -18.62 13.77
N ASP A 155 0.63 -19.96 13.76
CA ASP A 155 0.19 -20.76 14.91
C ASP A 155 1.25 -20.84 16.01
N GLU A 156 2.52 -21.02 15.63
CA GLU A 156 3.63 -21.31 16.54
C GLU A 156 4.91 -20.59 16.08
N PRO A 157 4.91 -19.24 16.01
CA PRO A 157 6.08 -18.50 15.55
C PRO A 157 7.27 -18.70 16.52
N PRO A 158 8.51 -18.78 16.01
CA PRO A 158 9.71 -18.72 16.83
C PRO A 158 9.68 -17.50 17.76
N THR A 159 10.09 -17.67 19.01
CA THR A 159 10.00 -16.64 20.06
C THR A 159 10.65 -15.31 19.66
N GLU A 160 11.70 -15.36 18.85
CA GLU A 160 12.42 -14.20 18.33
C GLU A 160 11.52 -13.30 17.49
N ILE A 161 10.71 -13.88 16.59
CA ILE A 161 9.85 -13.16 15.63
C ILE A 161 8.39 -13.07 16.07
N ALA A 162 8.00 -13.75 17.15
CA ALA A 162 6.62 -13.83 17.61
C ALA A 162 5.91 -12.45 17.73
N PRO A 163 6.53 -11.38 18.29
CA PRO A 163 5.86 -10.07 18.34
C PRO A 163 5.63 -9.45 16.95
N ALA A 164 6.55 -9.66 16.02
CA ALA A 164 6.42 -9.17 14.65
C ALA A 164 5.29 -9.90 13.89
N VAL A 165 5.17 -11.21 14.10
CA VAL A 165 4.06 -12.02 13.58
C VAL A 165 2.73 -11.57 14.18
N GLU A 166 2.67 -11.37 15.50
CA GLU A 166 1.45 -10.90 16.17
C GLU A 166 1.00 -9.53 15.64
N LEU A 167 1.94 -8.59 15.46
CA LEU A 167 1.63 -7.29 14.87
C LEU A 167 1.16 -7.43 13.42
N LEU A 168 1.81 -8.28 12.61
CA LEU A 168 1.38 -8.55 11.23
C LEU A 168 -0.08 -9.06 11.20
N GLN A 169 -0.42 -10.04 12.03
CA GLN A 169 -1.79 -10.58 12.13
C GLN A 169 -2.81 -9.50 12.50
N LYS A 170 -2.51 -8.67 13.51
CA LYS A 170 -3.40 -7.56 13.89
C LYS A 170 -3.56 -6.53 12.77
N LEU A 171 -2.48 -6.22 12.04
CA LEU A 171 -2.54 -5.30 10.89
C LEU A 171 -3.37 -5.90 9.74
N GLU A 172 -3.24 -7.20 9.48
CA GLU A 172 -4.04 -7.90 8.46
C GLU A 172 -5.51 -7.90 8.81
N GLN A 173 -5.86 -8.25 10.06
CA GLN A 173 -7.26 -8.27 10.50
C GLN A 173 -7.90 -6.89 10.43
N THR A 174 -7.15 -5.84 10.75
CA THR A 174 -7.66 -4.46 10.75
C THR A 174 -7.71 -3.83 9.36
N THR A 175 -6.83 -4.23 8.44
CA THR A 175 -6.70 -3.59 7.13
C THR A 175 -7.30 -4.42 6.00
N PHE A 176 -7.18 -5.74 6.07
CA PHE A 176 -7.60 -6.70 5.06
C PHE A 176 -8.38 -7.89 5.66
N PRO A 177 -9.45 -7.63 6.43
CA PRO A 177 -10.21 -8.69 7.11
C PRO A 177 -10.75 -9.77 6.14
N TRP A 178 -10.96 -9.40 4.88
CA TRP A 178 -11.45 -10.30 3.83
C TRP A 178 -10.46 -11.42 3.45
N ILE A 179 -9.16 -11.26 3.69
CA ILE A 179 -8.16 -12.31 3.39
C ILE A 179 -8.46 -13.56 4.23
N TRP A 180 -8.83 -13.36 5.50
CA TRP A 180 -8.99 -14.42 6.51
C TRP A 180 -10.20 -15.33 6.26
N LYS A 181 -11.09 -14.96 5.33
CA LYS A 181 -12.24 -15.79 4.96
C LYS A 181 -11.83 -17.03 4.15
N HIS A 182 -10.77 -16.91 3.35
CA HIS A 182 -10.34 -17.96 2.42
C HIS A 182 -8.87 -18.35 2.57
N HIS A 183 -8.06 -17.54 3.27
CA HIS A 183 -6.64 -17.80 3.47
C HIS A 183 -6.27 -17.60 4.94
N LYS A 184 -5.37 -18.45 5.45
CA LYS A 184 -4.90 -18.37 6.84
C LYS A 184 -3.90 -17.24 7.03
N THR A 185 -3.05 -17.01 6.03
CA THR A 185 -2.06 -15.94 6.02
C THR A 185 -2.14 -15.14 4.71
N SER A 186 -1.71 -13.87 4.73
CA SER A 186 -1.54 -13.11 3.48
C SER A 186 -0.46 -13.70 2.56
N PHE A 187 0.46 -14.49 3.11
CA PHE A 187 1.47 -15.22 2.34
C PHE A 187 0.86 -16.37 1.54
N ASP A 188 -0.12 -17.09 2.10
CA ASP A 188 -0.86 -18.13 1.38
C ASP A 188 -1.60 -17.51 0.18
N PHE A 189 -2.30 -16.40 0.43
CA PHE A 189 -2.98 -15.64 -0.62
C PHE A 189 -1.98 -15.20 -1.72
N TYR A 190 -0.83 -14.66 -1.34
CA TYR A 190 0.20 -14.28 -2.29
C TYR A 190 0.78 -15.47 -3.06
N SER A 191 1.00 -16.61 -2.39
CA SER A 191 1.54 -17.82 -3.00
C SER A 191 0.57 -18.39 -4.04
N GLU A 192 -0.72 -18.46 -3.70
CA GLU A 192 -1.78 -18.87 -4.62
C GLU A 192 -1.86 -17.92 -5.82
N TYR A 193 -1.86 -16.61 -5.58
CA TYR A 193 -1.85 -15.60 -6.64
C TYR A 193 -0.61 -15.72 -7.55
N LYS A 194 0.58 -15.83 -6.96
CA LYS A 194 1.85 -15.91 -7.70
C LYS A 194 1.91 -17.15 -8.59
N ASN A 195 1.37 -18.27 -8.11
CA ASN A 195 1.29 -19.52 -8.87
C ASN A 195 0.01 -19.63 -9.71
N GLY A 196 -0.86 -18.62 -9.64
CA GLY A 196 -2.11 -18.55 -10.35
C GLY A 196 -1.95 -18.33 -11.85
N GLY A 197 -3.06 -18.54 -12.57
CA GLY A 197 -3.17 -18.22 -13.99
C GLY A 197 -3.24 -16.72 -14.26
N ARG A 198 -3.36 -16.37 -15.54
CA ARG A 198 -3.68 -15.00 -15.99
C ARG A 198 -5.12 -14.96 -16.47
N GLY A 199 -5.84 -13.90 -16.14
CA GLY A 199 -7.23 -13.71 -16.54
C GLY A 199 -7.57 -12.23 -16.69
N ILE A 200 -8.79 -11.97 -17.16
CA ILE A 200 -9.35 -10.63 -17.30
C ILE A 200 -10.51 -10.51 -16.31
N VAL A 201 -10.45 -9.51 -15.45
CA VAL A 201 -11.51 -9.22 -14.47
C VAL A 201 -12.25 -7.98 -14.91
N MET A 202 -13.59 -8.03 -14.92
CA MET A 202 -14.45 -6.89 -15.18
C MET A 202 -15.50 -6.77 -14.08
N CYS A 203 -15.63 -5.60 -13.45
CA CYS A 203 -16.78 -5.29 -12.59
C CYS A 203 -17.90 -4.72 -13.46
N VAL A 204 -19.08 -5.34 -13.45
CA VAL A 204 -20.14 -5.01 -14.40
C VAL A 204 -21.51 -5.05 -13.74
N GLY A 205 -22.13 -3.87 -13.63
CA GLY A 205 -23.56 -3.72 -13.40
C GLY A 205 -24.37 -3.66 -14.70
N ASN A 206 -25.70 -3.65 -14.55
CA ASN A 206 -26.69 -3.57 -15.62
C ASN A 206 -26.48 -2.31 -16.48
N GLY A 207 -26.11 -1.19 -15.87
CA GLY A 207 -25.82 0.08 -16.57
C GLY A 207 -24.61 0.02 -17.50
N HIS A 208 -23.62 -0.79 -17.17
CA HIS A 208 -22.36 -0.91 -17.91
C HIS A 208 -22.31 -2.13 -18.84
N THR A 209 -23.33 -3.00 -18.79
CA THR A 209 -23.38 -4.27 -19.53
C THR A 209 -23.12 -4.09 -21.02
N LYS A 210 -23.66 -3.06 -21.68
CA LYS A 210 -23.44 -2.85 -23.13
C LYS A 210 -21.95 -2.70 -23.51
N TYR A 211 -21.14 -2.09 -22.64
CA TYR A 211 -19.72 -1.90 -22.85
C TYR A 211 -18.96 -3.21 -22.63
N ALA A 212 -19.27 -3.90 -21.52
CA ALA A 212 -18.68 -5.20 -21.20
C ALA A 212 -19.00 -6.25 -22.27
N ARG A 213 -20.24 -6.30 -22.78
CA ARG A 213 -20.62 -7.18 -23.90
C ARG A 213 -19.77 -6.94 -25.14
N THR A 214 -19.58 -5.68 -25.50
CA THR A 214 -18.74 -5.30 -26.65
C THR A 214 -17.30 -5.73 -26.44
N ALA A 215 -16.76 -5.53 -25.22
CA ALA A 215 -15.41 -5.94 -24.86
C ALA A 215 -15.22 -7.46 -24.92
N VAL A 216 -16.10 -8.23 -24.27
CA VAL A 216 -16.09 -9.70 -24.27
C VAL A 216 -16.20 -10.25 -25.68
N LYS A 217 -17.14 -9.74 -26.49
CA LYS A 217 -17.31 -10.15 -27.88
C LYS A 217 -16.06 -9.86 -28.71
N THR A 218 -15.47 -8.68 -28.55
CA THR A 218 -14.23 -8.33 -29.25
C THR A 218 -13.08 -9.24 -28.84
N LEU A 219 -12.93 -9.51 -27.54
CA LEU A 219 -11.88 -10.39 -27.02
C LEU A 219 -12.02 -11.82 -27.54
N ARG A 220 -13.24 -12.37 -27.58
CA ARG A 220 -13.50 -13.76 -28.01
C ARG A 220 -13.56 -13.93 -29.52
N GLU A 221 -14.23 -13.02 -30.22
CA GLU A 221 -14.51 -13.20 -31.65
C GLU A 221 -13.50 -12.51 -32.57
N VAL A 222 -12.90 -11.41 -32.15
CA VAL A 222 -11.96 -10.63 -32.99
C VAL A 222 -10.52 -10.93 -32.60
N VAL A 223 -10.16 -10.72 -31.32
CA VAL A 223 -8.80 -10.95 -30.81
C VAL A 223 -8.51 -12.45 -30.64
N LYS A 224 -9.56 -13.28 -30.53
CA LYS A 224 -9.45 -14.72 -30.27
C LYS A 224 -8.67 -15.04 -29.00
N SER A 225 -8.79 -14.18 -27.98
CA SER A 225 -8.21 -14.42 -26.66
C SER A 225 -8.87 -15.62 -25.99
N LYS A 226 -8.04 -16.51 -25.45
CA LYS A 226 -8.45 -17.67 -24.64
C LYS A 226 -8.22 -17.43 -23.13
N LEU A 227 -7.84 -16.22 -22.73
CA LEU A 227 -7.70 -15.91 -21.31
C LEU A 227 -9.08 -16.00 -20.64
N PRO A 228 -9.20 -16.61 -19.46
CA PRO A 228 -10.46 -16.62 -18.71
C PRO A 228 -10.92 -15.19 -18.42
N ILE A 229 -12.23 -14.95 -18.51
CA ILE A 229 -12.86 -13.68 -18.17
C ILE A 229 -13.80 -13.90 -16.99
N GLU A 230 -13.63 -13.12 -15.95
CA GLU A 230 -14.48 -13.15 -14.76
C GLU A 230 -15.25 -11.83 -14.66
N ILE A 231 -16.58 -11.93 -14.72
CA ILE A 231 -17.49 -10.80 -14.60
C ILE A 231 -17.99 -10.75 -13.15
N TYR A 232 -17.47 -9.80 -12.38
CA TYR A 232 -17.88 -9.58 -11.01
C TYR A 232 -19.08 -8.63 -10.94
N TYR A 233 -20.06 -9.01 -10.12
CA TYR A 233 -21.29 -8.25 -9.88
C TYR A 233 -21.73 -8.41 -8.42
N ILE A 234 -22.74 -7.64 -8.00
CA ILE A 234 -23.20 -7.58 -6.61
C ILE A 234 -24.69 -7.88 -6.52
N GLY A 235 -25.00 -9.16 -6.40
CA GLY A 235 -26.38 -9.62 -6.32
C GLY A 235 -27.26 -9.36 -7.54
N GLU A 236 -28.54 -9.71 -7.39
CA GLU A 236 -29.46 -9.83 -8.52
C GLU A 236 -29.88 -8.50 -9.15
N PHE A 237 -29.84 -7.41 -8.36
CA PHE A 237 -30.20 -6.08 -8.84
C PHE A 237 -29.08 -5.42 -9.65
N ASP A 238 -27.83 -5.80 -9.36
CA ASP A 238 -26.67 -5.22 -10.02
C ASP A 238 -26.48 -5.79 -11.42
N LEU A 239 -26.49 -7.11 -11.60
CA LEU A 239 -26.41 -7.75 -12.91
C LEU A 239 -27.51 -8.81 -13.08
N SER A 240 -28.45 -8.56 -14.00
CA SER A 240 -29.62 -9.44 -14.20
C SER A 240 -29.24 -10.83 -14.70
N SER A 241 -30.09 -11.83 -14.43
CA SER A 241 -29.92 -13.21 -14.92
C SER A 241 -29.69 -13.30 -16.43
N ASP A 242 -30.41 -12.49 -17.22
CA ASP A 242 -30.30 -12.47 -18.68
C ASP A 242 -28.95 -11.91 -19.12
N ASN A 243 -28.43 -10.92 -18.39
CA ASN A 243 -27.10 -10.38 -18.65
C ASN A 243 -26.01 -11.37 -18.27
N ARG A 244 -26.14 -12.09 -17.16
CA ARG A 244 -25.22 -13.16 -16.76
C ARG A 244 -25.19 -14.30 -17.78
N ALA A 245 -26.36 -14.79 -18.18
CA ALA A 245 -26.49 -15.84 -19.20
C ALA A 245 -25.86 -15.42 -20.53
N TRP A 246 -25.95 -14.14 -20.90
CA TRP A 246 -25.26 -13.64 -22.09
C TRP A 246 -23.74 -13.73 -21.97
N PHE A 247 -23.14 -13.46 -20.81
CA PHE A 247 -21.69 -13.58 -20.64
C PHE A 247 -21.25 -15.05 -20.62
N GLU A 248 -21.98 -15.90 -19.92
CA GLU A 248 -21.65 -17.31 -19.70
C GLU A 248 -21.84 -18.20 -20.95
N GLN A 249 -22.43 -17.65 -22.03
CA GLN A 249 -22.48 -18.34 -23.32
C GLN A 249 -21.09 -18.47 -23.99
N PHE A 250 -20.12 -17.65 -23.59
CA PHE A 250 -18.77 -17.66 -24.14
C PHE A 250 -17.86 -18.61 -23.34
N GLU A 251 -17.00 -19.35 -24.04
CA GLU A 251 -16.00 -20.24 -23.42
C GLU A 251 -15.09 -19.46 -22.45
N ASP A 252 -14.84 -20.06 -21.28
CA ASP A 252 -14.06 -19.52 -20.18
C ASP A 252 -14.48 -18.09 -19.77
N VAL A 253 -15.79 -17.80 -19.82
CA VAL A 253 -16.39 -16.60 -19.24
C VAL A 253 -17.38 -17.00 -18.16
N LYS A 254 -17.17 -16.50 -16.93
CA LYS A 254 -18.08 -16.78 -15.79
C LYS A 254 -18.51 -15.50 -15.11
N THR A 255 -19.70 -15.52 -14.51
CA THR A 255 -20.14 -14.44 -13.61
C THR A 255 -19.94 -14.85 -12.15
N ILE A 256 -19.50 -13.90 -11.31
CA ILE A 256 -19.20 -14.13 -9.90
C ILE A 256 -19.88 -13.05 -9.08
N ASP A 257 -20.77 -13.46 -8.18
CA ASP A 257 -21.32 -12.57 -7.15
C ASP A 257 -20.24 -12.30 -6.10
N ILE A 258 -19.75 -11.06 -6.03
CA ILE A 258 -18.64 -10.71 -5.12
C ILE A 258 -19.00 -10.97 -3.65
N ARG A 259 -20.29 -10.98 -3.29
CA ARG A 259 -20.75 -11.28 -1.92
C ARG A 259 -20.40 -12.70 -1.47
N THR A 260 -20.12 -13.59 -2.42
CA THR A 260 -19.59 -14.93 -2.13
C THR A 260 -18.11 -14.87 -1.70
N VAL A 261 -17.37 -13.87 -2.17
CA VAL A 261 -15.93 -13.68 -1.92
C VAL A 261 -15.69 -12.78 -0.71
N ILE A 262 -16.33 -11.62 -0.65
CA ILE A 262 -16.15 -10.65 0.45
C ILE A 262 -17.34 -10.64 1.41
N ASP A 263 -17.13 -10.13 2.62
CA ASP A 263 -18.23 -9.84 3.54
C ASP A 263 -18.83 -8.47 3.21
N ASP A 264 -19.95 -8.49 2.48
CA ASP A 264 -20.65 -7.28 2.05
C ASP A 264 -21.38 -6.55 3.19
N SER A 265 -21.54 -7.18 4.37
CA SER A 265 -22.12 -6.51 5.53
C SER A 265 -21.30 -5.29 5.98
N MET A 266 -20.00 -5.31 5.70
CA MET A 266 -19.07 -4.21 6.00
C MET A 266 -18.98 -3.18 4.88
N LEU A 267 -19.08 -3.60 3.62
CA LEU A 267 -18.73 -2.77 2.47
C LEU A 267 -19.94 -2.18 1.75
N LYS A 268 -21.12 -2.82 1.84
CA LYS A 268 -22.39 -2.38 1.21
C LYS A 268 -22.16 -1.90 -0.23
N LEU A 269 -21.54 -2.75 -1.05
CA LEU A 269 -21.05 -2.37 -2.38
C LEU A 269 -22.16 -2.30 -3.44
N GLU A 270 -23.42 -2.58 -3.09
CA GLU A 270 -24.56 -2.52 -4.02
C GLU A 270 -24.61 -1.17 -4.76
N GLY A 271 -24.70 -1.22 -6.10
CA GLY A 271 -24.81 -0.03 -6.96
C GLY A 271 -23.49 0.63 -7.37
N TRP A 272 -22.33 0.06 -7.01
CA TRP A 272 -21.01 0.59 -7.40
C TRP A 272 -20.48 0.05 -8.74
N ALA A 273 -21.14 -0.92 -9.37
CA ALA A 273 -20.68 -1.57 -10.61
C ALA A 273 -21.27 -0.99 -11.91
#